data_AF-A0A9J7MC04-F1
#
_entry.id   AF-A0A9J7MC04-F1
#
_cell.length_a   1.000
_cell.length_b   1.000
_cell.length_c   1.000
_cell.angle_alpha   90.00
_cell.angle_beta   90.00
_cell.angle_gamma   90.00
#
_symmetry.space_group_name_H-M   'P 1'
#
loop_
_entity.id
_entity.type
_entity.pdbx_description
1 polymer ?
#
loop_
_entity_poly.entity_id
_entity_poly.type
_entity_poly.pdbx_seq_one_letter_code
_entity_poly.pdbx_strand_id
1 'polypeptide(L)'
;MPKDSATNTFLANLAPLEAGRWLGLTDNNNDGQWQFEDGQILASSDYSNWPPGEPAPDNGQGGCVGFWGSGSSWDEKDCSYDRGFICQLNEAPKKWRKDWRCGWGHPAANGNPAECYPAGVNHCCSFANWCGNTAAHCDCRTCVDYRITGPCVPGSFSRTGTDPCDLCPVGTFQAGHGQTECLSCPLGTGTDARGSETSSDCVDINECTGNHGCDHVCRNTQGSYRCECHGAFTLDTDGRSCSGGWPRGTYGLPRTNTGCPESAGVTWHTGSRFQDTEDDDANNYWTSGLHFDGDFWRDNMIQKFCMKTSYWTGHGTWPRGSYCIFKKNECPSGFQTGEIYWDDEDNPFNQRNSRSGSLPDGKYDRNTLIWYCCRNDGSANTRIPLPSRKPFYLFRFRQGCQKVLGMNVREEYFRWDDEDTINESDRHGAHPHDTGGSRNHKLHYCYYS
;
A
#
# COMPACT_ATOMS: atom_id res chain seq x y z
N MET A 1 28.52 23.42 17.17
CA MET A 1 27.25 24.15 17.22
C MET A 1 26.46 23.74 15.97
N PRO A 2 25.12 23.78 15.99
CA PRO A 2 24.30 23.11 14.97
C PRO A 2 24.40 23.79 13.60
N LYS A 3 25.21 23.22 12.72
CA LYS A 3 25.40 23.67 11.32
C LYS A 3 24.78 22.70 10.31
N ASP A 4 24.06 21.70 10.81
CA ASP A 4 23.30 20.71 10.06
C ASP A 4 22.17 20.15 10.95
N SER A 5 21.21 19.48 10.32
CA SER A 5 20.02 18.94 10.99
C SER A 5 20.32 17.79 11.96
N ALA A 6 21.35 17.00 11.71
CA ALA A 6 21.73 15.88 12.57
C ALA A 6 22.32 16.39 13.88
N THR A 7 23.24 17.35 13.81
CA THR A 7 23.84 18.04 14.95
C THR A 7 22.76 18.80 15.73
N ASN A 8 21.83 19.49 15.06
CA ASN A 8 20.71 20.16 15.73
C ASN A 8 19.86 19.18 16.54
N THR A 9 19.49 18.05 15.93
CA THR A 9 18.69 17.02 16.59
C THR A 9 19.43 16.39 17.76
N PHE A 10 20.72 16.11 17.61
CA PHE A 10 21.54 15.59 18.70
C PHE A 10 21.59 16.57 19.89
N LEU A 11 21.89 17.84 19.63
CA LEU A 11 21.97 18.87 20.65
C LEU A 11 20.61 19.15 21.31
N ALA A 12 19.50 19.07 20.56
CA ALA A 12 18.14 19.17 21.07
C ALA A 12 17.80 18.05 22.10
N ASN A 13 18.43 16.89 21.98
CA ASN A 13 18.15 15.71 22.81
C ASN A 13 19.21 15.41 23.89
N LEU A 14 20.24 16.26 24.04
CA LEU A 14 21.38 15.99 24.92
C LEU A 14 20.98 15.84 26.41
N ALA A 15 19.90 16.49 26.85
CA ALA A 15 19.32 16.38 28.19
C ALA A 15 17.87 16.92 28.22
N PRO A 16 17.03 16.51 29.19
CA PRO A 16 15.69 17.07 29.40
C PRO A 16 15.77 18.58 29.62
N LEU A 17 14.99 19.34 28.85
CA LEU A 17 14.97 20.80 28.89
C LEU A 17 14.08 21.27 30.05
N GLU A 18 14.67 21.58 31.22
CA GLU A 18 13.88 22.13 32.34
C GLU A 18 13.52 23.62 32.13
N ALA A 19 14.29 24.39 31.33
CA ALA A 19 13.99 25.80 31.08
C ALA A 19 14.59 26.41 29.78
N GLY A 20 15.27 25.64 28.93
CA GLY A 20 15.96 26.11 27.72
C GLY A 20 17.50 26.16 27.85
N ARG A 21 18.21 26.27 26.72
CA ARG A 21 19.69 26.35 26.69
C ARG A 21 20.26 27.10 25.50
N TRP A 22 21.38 27.79 25.70
CA TRP A 22 22.06 28.60 24.70
C TRP A 22 22.94 27.79 23.73
N LEU A 23 22.94 28.23 22.46
CA LEU A 23 23.69 27.63 21.34
C LEU A 23 24.88 28.48 20.85
N GLY A 24 25.16 29.62 21.50
CA GLY A 24 26.29 30.47 21.10
C GLY A 24 26.20 30.99 19.66
N LEU A 25 24.98 31.29 19.20
CA LEU A 25 24.70 32.04 17.98
C LEU A 25 24.11 33.38 18.42
N THR A 26 24.68 34.48 17.92
CA THR A 26 24.32 35.84 18.37
C THR A 26 24.27 36.85 17.24
N ASP A 27 23.44 37.87 17.38
CA ASP A 27 23.44 39.12 16.60
C ASP A 27 23.66 40.29 17.59
N ASN A 28 24.92 40.48 18.01
CA ASN A 28 25.25 41.44 19.08
C ASN A 28 25.25 42.90 18.62
N ASN A 29 25.25 43.15 17.31
CA ASN A 29 25.30 44.48 16.71
C ASN A 29 23.97 44.89 16.04
N ASN A 30 22.94 44.03 16.10
CA ASN A 30 21.61 44.26 15.53
C ASN A 30 21.64 44.64 14.05
N ASP A 31 22.57 44.05 13.29
CA ASP A 31 22.68 44.29 11.85
C ASP A 31 21.98 43.20 11.01
N GLY A 32 21.38 42.21 11.67
CA GLY A 32 20.70 41.08 11.06
C GLY A 32 21.64 39.95 10.63
N GLN A 33 22.94 40.00 10.96
CA GLN A 33 23.90 38.95 10.68
C GLN A 33 24.22 38.11 11.92
N TRP A 34 23.69 36.90 11.95
CA TRP A 34 23.93 35.96 13.04
C TRP A 34 25.31 35.30 12.94
N GLN A 35 26.07 35.31 14.03
CA GLN A 35 27.40 34.73 14.11
C GLN A 35 27.52 33.73 15.27
N PHE A 36 28.12 32.57 15.00
CA PHE A 36 28.48 31.60 16.03
C PHE A 36 29.76 32.01 16.77
N GLU A 37 29.95 31.51 18.00
CA GLU A 37 31.18 31.72 18.81
C GLU A 37 32.49 31.33 18.10
N ASP A 38 32.45 30.45 17.10
CA ASP A 38 33.63 30.10 16.30
C ASP A 38 33.92 31.06 15.13
N GLY A 39 33.16 32.15 15.03
CA GLY A 39 33.31 33.20 14.04
C GLY A 39 32.54 32.96 12.73
N GLN A 40 31.89 31.81 12.56
CA GLN A 40 31.09 31.55 11.36
C GLN A 40 29.81 32.40 11.36
N ILE A 41 29.64 33.19 10.29
CA ILE A 41 28.41 33.94 10.01
C ILE A 41 27.42 33.00 9.32
N LEU A 42 26.15 33.05 9.75
CA LEU A 42 25.05 32.30 9.19
C LEU A 42 24.57 32.97 7.90
N ALA A 43 24.99 32.44 6.74
CA ALA A 43 24.49 32.92 5.46
C ALA A 43 23.06 32.42 5.20
N SER A 44 22.33 33.08 4.29
CA SER A 44 20.98 32.65 3.89
C SER A 44 20.91 31.25 3.27
N SER A 45 22.04 30.75 2.76
CA SER A 45 22.20 29.39 2.23
C SER A 45 22.54 28.34 3.28
N ASP A 46 22.90 28.76 4.49
CA ASP A 46 23.35 27.86 5.55
C ASP A 46 22.16 27.23 6.28
N TYR A 47 22.42 26.09 6.92
CA TYR A 47 21.41 25.43 7.74
C TYR A 47 20.97 26.33 8.89
N SER A 48 19.66 26.54 9.01
CA SER A 48 19.04 27.16 10.18
C SER A 48 17.81 26.37 10.60
N ASN A 49 17.45 26.46 11.88
CA ASN A 49 16.25 25.80 12.42
C ASN A 49 15.26 26.79 13.04
N TRP A 50 15.20 27.99 12.46
CA TRP A 50 14.21 29.00 12.79
C TRP A 50 12.80 28.52 12.39
N PRO A 51 11.80 28.58 13.29
CA PRO A 51 10.42 28.34 12.91
C PRO A 51 9.90 29.51 12.05
N PRO A 52 8.81 29.30 11.28
CA PRO A 52 8.22 30.37 10.47
C PRO A 52 7.88 31.62 11.32
N GLY A 53 8.42 32.77 10.92
CA GLY A 53 8.21 34.05 11.63
C GLY A 53 9.39 34.49 12.50
N GLU A 54 10.38 33.63 12.71
CA GLU A 54 11.63 33.96 13.40
C GLU A 54 12.76 34.27 12.38
N PRO A 55 13.80 35.03 12.76
CA PRO A 55 14.00 35.68 14.06
C PRO A 55 13.10 36.92 14.25
N ALA A 56 12.29 36.94 15.31
CA ALA A 56 11.50 38.09 15.76
C ALA A 56 11.48 38.21 17.31
N PRO A 57 12.21 39.17 17.91
CA PRO A 57 12.35 39.19 19.37
C PRO A 57 11.07 39.69 20.05
N ASP A 58 10.55 38.92 21.00
CA ASP A 58 9.24 39.14 21.67
C ASP A 58 9.02 40.57 22.20
N ASN A 59 10.10 41.25 22.63
CA ASN A 59 10.04 42.59 23.24
C ASN A 59 10.97 43.62 22.53
N GLY A 60 11.45 43.31 21.32
CA GLY A 60 12.46 44.14 20.64
C GLY A 60 13.87 44.05 21.25
N GLN A 61 14.08 43.18 22.24
CA GLN A 61 15.35 42.88 22.88
C GLN A 61 15.69 41.40 22.63
N GLY A 62 16.39 41.14 21.52
CA GLY A 62 16.85 39.81 21.09
C GLY A 62 18.37 39.78 20.96
N GLY A 63 18.87 38.83 20.17
CA GLY A 63 20.30 38.77 19.82
C GLY A 63 21.06 37.55 20.34
N CYS A 64 20.44 36.66 21.12
CA CYS A 64 21.02 35.36 21.49
C CYS A 64 20.05 34.21 21.16
N VAL A 65 20.59 33.10 20.66
CA VAL A 65 19.78 31.95 20.20
C VAL A 65 19.94 30.74 21.10
N GLY A 66 18.80 30.13 21.45
CA GLY A 66 18.75 28.91 22.23
C GLY A 66 17.64 27.96 21.80
N PHE A 67 17.63 26.78 22.42
CA PHE A 67 16.46 25.91 22.43
C PHE A 67 15.57 26.27 23.61
N TRP A 68 14.26 26.26 23.40
CA TRP A 68 13.28 26.58 24.42
C TRP A 68 12.18 25.51 24.48
N GLY A 69 11.72 25.16 25.69
CA GLY A 69 10.77 24.06 25.89
C GLY A 69 11.34 22.70 25.48
N SER A 70 10.52 21.76 25.04
CA SER A 70 10.94 20.42 24.56
C SER A 70 11.21 20.36 23.04
N GLY A 71 11.35 21.51 22.38
CA GLY A 71 11.50 21.61 20.93
C GLY A 71 12.95 21.54 20.45
N SER A 72 13.11 21.35 19.15
CA SER A 72 14.41 21.48 18.45
C SER A 72 14.53 22.78 17.65
N SER A 73 13.48 23.59 17.61
CA SER A 73 13.48 24.90 16.93
C SER A 73 14.33 25.92 17.67
N TRP A 74 14.99 26.78 16.90
CA TRP A 74 15.72 27.92 17.42
C TRP A 74 14.76 29.04 17.73
N ASP A 75 14.98 29.72 18.84
CA ASP A 75 14.23 30.93 19.18
C ASP A 75 15.17 31.93 19.87
N GLU A 76 15.04 33.18 19.47
CA GLU A 76 15.88 34.27 19.93
C GLU A 76 15.30 34.90 21.19
N LYS A 77 16.18 35.18 22.16
CA LYS A 77 15.81 35.82 23.41
C LYS A 77 16.86 36.83 23.83
N ASP A 78 16.47 37.66 24.78
CA ASP A 78 17.38 38.56 25.49
C ASP A 78 18.55 37.75 26.08
N CYS A 79 19.77 38.10 25.66
CA CYS A 79 21.01 37.48 26.10
C CYS A 79 21.21 37.50 27.62
N SER A 80 20.49 38.35 28.35
CA SER A 80 20.55 38.44 29.81
C SER A 80 19.82 37.31 30.55
N TYR A 81 19.07 36.45 29.86
CA TYR A 81 18.34 35.34 30.49
C TYR A 81 19.31 34.28 31.03
N ASP A 82 19.21 34.02 32.34
CA ASP A 82 19.99 32.98 33.01
C ASP A 82 19.50 31.58 32.64
N ARG A 83 20.28 30.86 31.82
CA ARG A 83 19.98 29.53 31.29
C ARG A 83 21.26 28.71 31.13
N GLY A 84 21.11 27.39 31.06
CA GLY A 84 22.20 26.49 30.71
C GLY A 84 22.72 26.75 29.29
N PHE A 85 23.93 26.32 28.98
CA PHE A 85 24.54 26.52 27.67
C PHE A 85 25.31 25.27 27.23
N ILE A 86 25.49 25.12 25.92
CA ILE A 86 26.27 24.03 25.32
C ILE A 86 27.64 24.56 24.94
N CYS A 87 28.70 23.87 25.36
CA CYS A 87 30.06 24.12 24.89
C CYS A 87 30.46 23.12 23.80
N GLN A 88 31.18 23.61 22.78
CA GLN A 88 31.94 22.77 21.87
C GLN A 88 33.44 23.00 22.10
N LEU A 89 34.21 21.93 22.25
CA LEU A 89 35.68 21.99 22.28
C LEU A 89 36.21 21.64 20.89
N ASN A 90 37.02 22.53 20.30
CA ASN A 90 37.52 22.39 18.93
C ASN A 90 38.80 21.54 18.81
N GLU A 91 39.22 20.85 19.87
CA GLU A 91 40.30 19.87 19.78
C GLU A 91 39.90 18.60 20.53
N ALA A 92 39.94 17.45 19.85
CA ALA A 92 39.93 16.17 20.54
C ALA A 92 41.06 16.19 21.59
N PRO A 93 40.80 15.89 22.87
CA PRO A 93 41.84 15.94 23.88
C PRO A 93 42.98 15.00 23.47
N LYS A 94 44.20 15.54 23.42
CA LYS A 94 45.39 14.80 22.96
C LYS A 94 45.51 13.51 23.77
N LYS A 95 45.43 12.39 23.06
CA LYS A 95 45.46 11.04 23.65
C LYS A 95 46.84 10.63 24.16
N TRP A 96 47.89 11.37 23.80
CA TRP A 96 49.27 11.12 24.16
C TRP A 96 49.85 12.21 25.06
N ARG A 97 50.83 11.85 25.89
CA ARG A 97 51.47 12.74 26.85
C ARG A 97 52.80 13.29 26.32
N LYS A 98 53.19 14.48 26.78
CA LYS A 98 54.48 15.12 26.43
C LYS A 98 55.69 14.45 27.09
N ASP A 99 55.47 13.66 28.13
CA ASP A 99 56.51 12.96 28.91
C ASP A 99 56.80 11.54 28.39
N TRP A 100 56.24 11.15 27.25
CA TRP A 100 56.40 9.83 26.61
C TRP A 100 55.92 8.65 27.46
N ARG A 101 55.05 8.91 28.45
CA ARG A 101 54.41 7.86 29.25
C ARG A 101 53.08 7.44 28.61
N CYS A 102 52.77 6.16 28.74
CA CYS A 102 51.58 5.54 28.14
C CYS A 102 50.88 4.58 29.12
N GLY A 103 49.68 4.11 28.76
CA GLY A 103 48.91 3.13 29.52
C GLY A 103 48.17 3.71 30.74
N TRP A 104 47.51 2.83 31.49
CA TRP A 104 46.69 3.18 32.66
C TRP A 104 47.48 3.80 33.82
N GLY A 105 48.78 3.50 33.93
CA GLY A 105 49.64 4.09 34.96
C GLY A 105 49.89 5.59 34.74
N HIS A 106 49.61 6.10 33.54
CA HIS A 106 49.82 7.50 33.17
C HIS A 106 48.70 7.99 32.26
N PRO A 107 47.51 8.32 32.81
CA PRO A 107 46.37 8.78 32.00
C PRO A 107 46.67 10.05 31.20
N ALA A 108 46.02 10.20 30.04
CA ALA A 108 46.00 11.42 29.25
C ALA A 108 45.08 12.48 29.88
N ALA A 109 45.07 13.69 29.31
CA ALA A 109 44.29 14.83 29.84
C ALA A 109 42.77 14.57 29.85
N ASN A 110 42.29 13.59 29.09
CA ASN A 110 40.89 13.14 29.05
C ASN A 110 40.56 12.05 30.08
N GLY A 111 41.49 11.65 30.95
CA GLY A 111 41.29 10.60 31.96
C GLY A 111 41.40 9.17 31.44
N ASN A 112 41.53 8.96 30.13
CA ASN A 112 41.79 7.65 29.53
C ASN A 112 43.28 7.29 29.60
N PRO A 113 43.65 6.02 29.42
CA PRO A 113 45.06 5.61 29.27
C PRO A 113 45.77 6.46 28.22
N ALA A 114 46.98 6.92 28.50
CA ALA A 114 47.73 7.63 27.47
C ALA A 114 48.20 6.68 26.36
N GLU A 115 47.96 7.07 25.12
CA GLU A 115 48.43 6.38 23.92
C GLU A 115 49.83 6.89 23.54
N CYS A 116 50.57 6.10 22.76
CA CYS A 116 51.77 6.60 22.07
C CYS A 116 51.36 7.15 20.70
N TYR A 117 52.07 8.18 20.22
CA TYR A 117 51.67 8.87 18.99
C TYR A 117 51.79 7.94 17.77
N PRO A 118 50.67 7.56 17.12
CA PRO A 118 50.67 6.53 16.06
C PRO A 118 51.54 6.86 14.85
N ALA A 119 51.57 8.13 14.46
CA ALA A 119 52.35 8.63 13.33
C ALA A 119 53.78 9.06 13.73
N GLY A 120 54.15 8.94 15.01
CA GLY A 120 55.46 9.33 15.53
C GLY A 120 56.49 8.21 15.43
N VAL A 121 57.77 8.55 15.63
CA VAL A 121 58.85 7.56 15.70
C VAL A 121 58.65 6.59 16.86
N ASN A 122 58.13 7.06 18.00
CA ASN A 122 57.88 6.26 19.21
C ASN A 122 56.39 5.95 19.36
N HIS A 123 55.93 4.94 18.63
CA HIS A 123 54.52 4.61 18.44
C HIS A 123 54.09 3.34 19.21
N CYS A 124 55.00 2.66 19.92
CA CYS A 124 54.67 1.49 20.74
C CYS A 124 54.79 1.80 22.23
N CYS A 125 53.83 1.34 23.03
CA CYS A 125 53.90 1.36 24.49
C CYS A 125 54.42 0.04 25.03
N SER A 126 55.51 0.12 25.79
CA SER A 126 56.08 -1.02 26.50
C SER A 126 55.28 -1.41 27.74
N PHE A 127 55.53 -2.62 28.26
CA PHE A 127 55.02 -3.06 29.58
C PHE A 127 55.41 -2.12 30.74
N ALA A 128 56.47 -1.32 30.55
CA ALA A 128 56.97 -0.35 31.53
C ALA A 128 56.29 1.03 31.41
N ASN A 129 55.23 1.17 30.61
CA ASN A 129 54.49 2.41 30.39
C ASN A 129 55.31 3.53 29.73
N TRP A 130 56.19 3.16 28.80
CA TRP A 130 56.99 4.09 27.99
C TRP A 130 56.74 3.92 26.50
N CYS A 131 56.69 5.04 25.78
CA CYS A 131 56.63 5.08 24.32
C CYS A 131 58.03 4.87 23.71
N GLY A 132 58.12 3.97 22.73
CA GLY A 132 59.33 3.68 21.97
C GLY A 132 59.02 2.94 20.67
N ASN A 133 60.06 2.40 20.04
CA ASN A 133 59.97 1.81 18.69
C ASN A 133 60.86 0.59 18.47
N THR A 134 61.48 0.08 19.53
CA THR A 134 62.33 -1.12 19.48
C THR A 134 61.51 -2.39 19.71
N ALA A 135 62.09 -3.55 19.44
CA ALA A 135 61.43 -4.84 19.72
C ALA A 135 60.99 -4.98 21.19
N ALA A 136 61.74 -4.41 22.15
CA ALA A 136 61.33 -4.40 23.56
C ALA A 136 60.09 -3.53 23.83
N HIS A 137 59.77 -2.59 22.95
CA HIS A 137 58.58 -1.73 23.02
C HIS A 137 57.42 -2.24 22.16
N CYS A 138 57.69 -2.94 21.05
CA CYS A 138 56.66 -3.35 20.09
C CYS A 138 56.38 -4.87 20.10
N ASP A 139 57.38 -5.72 20.40
CA ASP A 139 57.32 -7.18 20.21
C ASP A 139 57.28 -7.94 21.56
N CYS A 140 56.68 -7.33 22.59
CA CYS A 140 56.50 -7.96 23.90
C CYS A 140 55.03 -8.34 24.16
N ARG A 141 54.80 -9.35 25.01
CA ARG A 141 53.46 -9.94 25.25
C ARG A 141 52.38 -8.95 25.68
N THR A 142 52.76 -7.85 26.34
CA THR A 142 51.83 -6.83 26.85
C THR A 142 52.09 -5.45 26.24
N CYS A 143 52.89 -5.39 25.18
CA CYS A 143 53.18 -4.16 24.46
C CYS A 143 52.00 -3.79 23.56
N VAL A 144 51.78 -2.49 23.33
CA VAL A 144 50.73 -1.98 22.44
C VAL A 144 51.39 -1.15 21.35
N ASP A 145 51.40 -1.63 20.11
CA ASP A 145 51.85 -0.85 18.95
C ASP A 145 50.69 -0.02 18.41
N TYR A 146 50.70 1.29 18.67
CA TYR A 146 49.65 2.21 18.22
C TYR A 146 49.70 2.51 16.73
N ARG A 147 50.69 2.00 15.97
CA ARG A 147 50.60 1.93 14.49
C ARG A 147 49.68 0.83 14.02
N ILE A 148 49.62 -0.27 14.77
CA ILE A 148 48.85 -1.47 14.43
C ILE A 148 47.48 -1.29 15.03
N THR A 149 46.64 -0.63 14.23
CA THR A 149 45.23 -0.94 14.20
C THR A 149 45.10 -2.32 13.56
N GLY A 150 44.70 -3.35 14.32
CA GLY A 150 44.63 -4.73 13.82
C GLY A 150 43.66 -4.86 12.63
N PRO A 151 43.76 -5.92 11.80
CA PRO A 151 42.74 -6.17 10.79
C PRO A 151 41.38 -6.37 11.46
N CYS A 152 40.32 -5.76 10.92
CA CYS A 152 38.97 -5.91 11.45
C CYS A 152 38.64 -7.39 11.63
N VAL A 153 38.15 -7.78 12.79
CA VAL A 153 37.78 -9.17 13.06
C VAL A 153 36.50 -9.53 12.29
N PRO A 154 36.23 -10.83 12.06
CA PRO A 154 34.93 -11.27 11.56
C PRO A 154 33.77 -10.59 12.32
N GLY A 155 32.71 -10.26 11.60
CA GLY A 155 31.61 -9.46 12.11
C GLY A 155 31.87 -7.95 12.14
N SER A 156 33.04 -7.46 11.70
CA SER A 156 33.35 -6.03 11.65
C SER A 156 34.03 -5.61 10.35
N PHE A 157 33.95 -4.32 10.03
CA PHE A 157 34.53 -3.73 8.83
C PHE A 157 35.00 -2.29 9.07
N SER A 158 35.87 -1.79 8.21
CA SER A 158 36.22 -0.36 8.16
C SER A 158 36.66 0.01 6.74
N ARG A 159 36.70 1.29 6.38
CA ARG A 159 37.15 1.68 5.02
C ARG A 159 38.57 1.20 4.67
N THR A 160 39.40 0.96 5.68
CA THR A 160 40.79 0.51 5.51
C THR A 160 40.98 -0.97 5.82
N GLY A 161 39.95 -1.67 6.29
CA GLY A 161 40.04 -3.05 6.76
C GLY A 161 40.80 -3.19 8.09
N THR A 162 41.15 -2.09 8.73
CA THR A 162 41.90 -2.05 9.98
C THR A 162 41.20 -1.16 11.00
N ASP A 163 41.49 -1.35 12.29
CA ASP A 163 40.90 -0.54 13.36
C ASP A 163 41.01 0.99 13.10
N PRO A 164 40.04 1.79 13.57
CA PRO A 164 38.82 1.38 14.27
C PRO A 164 37.79 0.73 13.34
N CYS A 165 37.21 -0.39 13.77
CA CYS A 165 36.21 -1.14 13.01
C CYS A 165 34.78 -0.93 13.53
N ASP A 166 33.82 -0.86 12.61
CA ASP A 166 32.40 -0.86 12.89
C ASP A 166 31.84 -2.28 12.78
N LEU A 167 30.89 -2.63 13.64
CA LEU A 167 30.18 -3.91 13.54
C LEU A 167 29.30 -3.95 12.29
N CYS A 168 29.25 -5.11 11.64
CA CYS A 168 28.36 -5.31 10.50
C CYS A 168 26.91 -4.98 10.89
N PRO A 169 26.21 -4.12 10.14
CA PRO A 169 24.82 -3.79 10.43
C PRO A 169 23.90 -5.00 10.30
N VAL A 170 22.71 -4.91 10.92
CA VAL A 170 21.63 -5.89 10.77
C VAL A 170 21.32 -6.12 9.28
N GLY A 171 21.18 -7.39 8.91
CA GLY A 171 21.01 -7.81 7.51
C GLY A 171 22.33 -8.04 6.74
N THR A 172 23.48 -7.92 7.41
CA THR A 172 24.80 -8.14 6.81
C THR A 172 25.70 -9.00 7.71
N PHE A 173 26.71 -9.62 7.12
CA PHE A 173 27.70 -10.46 7.81
C PHE A 173 29.09 -10.33 7.20
N GLN A 174 30.13 -10.77 7.91
CA GLN A 174 31.49 -10.81 7.37
C GLN A 174 32.35 -11.87 8.05
N ALA A 175 32.83 -12.86 7.29
CA ALA A 175 33.57 -14.00 7.84
C ALA A 175 35.10 -13.80 7.86
N GLY A 176 35.60 -12.84 7.07
CA GLY A 176 37.03 -12.61 6.93
C GLY A 176 37.59 -11.58 7.90
N HIS A 177 38.87 -11.71 8.23
CA HIS A 177 39.63 -10.62 8.84
C HIS A 177 39.98 -9.55 7.79
N GLY A 178 40.10 -8.30 8.22
CA GLY A 178 40.66 -7.23 7.40
C GLY A 178 39.68 -6.62 6.39
N GLN A 179 38.38 -6.81 6.59
CA GLN A 179 37.38 -6.60 5.55
C GLN A 179 36.92 -5.15 5.49
N THR A 180 36.75 -4.65 4.26
CA THR A 180 36.42 -3.24 4.03
C THR A 180 34.93 -2.93 3.96
N GLU A 181 34.10 -3.98 3.93
CA GLU A 181 32.64 -3.92 3.85
C GLU A 181 32.01 -5.22 4.38
N CYS A 182 30.72 -5.16 4.70
CA CYS A 182 29.95 -6.34 5.10
C CYS A 182 29.13 -6.87 3.92
N LEU A 183 29.05 -8.20 3.81
CA LEU A 183 28.25 -8.88 2.80
C LEU A 183 26.78 -8.85 3.22
N SER A 184 25.88 -8.57 2.27
CA SER A 184 24.44 -8.64 2.54
C SER A 184 23.98 -10.08 2.68
N CYS A 185 23.03 -10.32 3.58
CA CYS A 185 22.33 -11.60 3.65
C CYS A 185 21.60 -11.90 2.31
N PRO A 186 21.33 -13.18 2.01
CA PRO A 186 20.48 -13.56 0.88
C PRO A 186 19.14 -12.82 0.88
N LEU A 187 18.55 -12.61 -0.31
CA LEU A 187 17.26 -11.93 -0.44
C LEU A 187 16.19 -12.57 0.46
N GLY A 188 15.44 -11.72 1.17
CA GLY A 188 14.41 -12.14 2.13
C GLY A 188 14.93 -12.67 3.47
N THR A 189 16.24 -12.58 3.73
CA THR A 189 16.83 -12.98 5.01
C THR A 189 17.59 -11.81 5.65
N GLY A 190 17.81 -11.89 6.96
CA GLY A 190 18.56 -10.89 7.72
C GLY A 190 19.12 -11.46 9.01
N THR A 191 19.98 -10.70 9.68
CA THR A 191 20.54 -11.07 10.99
C THR A 191 19.80 -10.33 12.10
N ASP A 192 19.54 -10.99 13.23
CA ASP A 192 18.80 -10.35 14.34
C ASP A 192 19.63 -9.31 15.12
N ALA A 193 20.95 -9.34 14.95
CA ALA A 193 21.88 -8.45 15.64
C ALA A 193 23.01 -7.98 14.71
N ARG A 194 23.64 -6.87 15.12
CA ARG A 194 24.89 -6.40 14.49
C ARG A 194 26.04 -7.36 14.79
N GLY A 195 27.05 -7.37 13.93
CA GLY A 195 28.28 -8.11 14.17
C GLY A 195 28.28 -9.56 13.67
N SER A 196 27.38 -9.91 12.76
CA SER A 196 27.28 -11.27 12.26
C SER A 196 28.53 -11.71 11.50
N GLU A 197 29.04 -12.89 11.82
CA GLU A 197 30.28 -13.41 11.22
C GLU A 197 29.99 -14.29 10.00
N THR A 198 28.83 -14.93 9.93
CA THR A 198 28.57 -15.98 8.93
C THR A 198 27.27 -15.79 8.18
N SER A 199 27.15 -16.38 6.99
CA SER A 199 25.90 -16.43 6.26
C SER A 199 24.85 -17.34 6.91
N SER A 200 25.27 -18.29 7.77
CA SER A 200 24.34 -19.15 8.53
C SER A 200 23.56 -18.40 9.60
N ASP A 201 24.02 -17.21 9.99
CA ASP A 201 23.33 -16.34 10.94
C ASP A 201 22.20 -15.53 10.26
N CYS A 202 22.09 -15.58 8.93
CA CYS A 202 20.99 -14.98 8.19
C CYS A 202 19.73 -15.85 8.34
N VAL A 203 18.76 -15.34 9.09
CA VAL A 203 17.46 -15.96 9.31
C VAL A 203 16.42 -15.36 8.37
N ASP A 204 15.39 -16.14 8.09
CA ASP A 204 14.27 -15.74 7.25
C ASP A 204 13.51 -14.55 7.87
N ILE A 205 13.29 -13.49 7.09
CA ILE A 205 12.49 -12.35 7.53
C ILE A 205 11.02 -12.71 7.33
N ASN A 206 10.27 -12.87 8.41
CA ASN A 206 8.85 -13.18 8.30
C ASN A 206 8.03 -11.94 7.92
N GLU A 207 7.76 -11.72 6.62
CA GLU A 207 7.04 -10.54 6.17
C GLU A 207 5.56 -10.54 6.62
N CYS A 208 5.04 -11.67 7.09
CA CYS A 208 3.68 -11.81 7.57
C CYS A 208 3.46 -11.27 9.00
N THR A 209 4.51 -10.87 9.74
CA THR A 209 4.34 -10.28 11.09
C THR A 209 3.99 -8.79 11.07
N GLY A 210 3.98 -8.16 9.89
CA GLY A 210 3.64 -6.75 9.69
C GLY A 210 2.50 -6.54 8.68
N ASN A 211 2.48 -5.36 8.06
CA ASN A 211 1.56 -5.10 6.94
C ASN A 211 2.07 -5.82 5.67
N HIS A 212 1.55 -7.02 5.44
CA HIS A 212 1.99 -7.92 4.36
C HIS A 212 1.33 -7.67 3.00
N GLY A 213 0.31 -6.80 2.91
CA GLY A 213 -0.34 -6.47 1.64
C GLY A 213 -1.17 -7.58 0.98
N CYS A 214 -1.22 -8.80 1.53
CA CYS A 214 -2.21 -9.82 1.16
C CYS A 214 -3.63 -9.43 1.59
N ASP A 215 -4.63 -9.65 0.73
CA ASP A 215 -6.05 -9.39 1.06
C ASP A 215 -6.55 -10.30 2.19
N HIS A 216 -6.14 -11.57 2.18
CA HIS A 216 -6.59 -12.58 3.13
C HIS A 216 -5.42 -13.12 3.94
N VAL A 217 -4.82 -14.24 3.52
CA VAL A 217 -3.84 -14.97 4.30
C VAL A 217 -2.45 -14.67 3.77
N CYS A 218 -1.52 -14.30 4.66
CA CYS A 218 -0.09 -14.29 4.35
C CYS A 218 0.56 -15.59 4.84
N ARG A 219 1.36 -16.21 3.96
CA ARG A 219 2.13 -17.41 4.26
C ARG A 219 3.61 -17.13 4.04
N ASN A 220 4.33 -17.09 5.14
CA ASN A 220 5.77 -16.93 5.15
C ASN A 220 6.45 -18.14 4.50
N THR A 221 7.50 -17.89 3.73
CA THR A 221 8.31 -18.89 3.03
C THR A 221 9.77 -18.53 3.14
N GLN A 222 10.68 -19.49 2.96
CA GLN A 222 12.11 -19.17 3.02
C GLN A 222 12.49 -18.15 1.92
N GLY A 223 12.93 -16.96 2.34
CA GLY A 223 13.35 -15.84 1.51
C GLY A 223 12.22 -15.00 0.91
N SER A 224 10.95 -15.24 1.27
CA SER A 224 9.81 -14.48 0.74
C SER A 224 8.49 -14.80 1.47
N TYR A 225 7.37 -14.30 0.95
CA TYR A 225 6.04 -14.74 1.36
C TYR A 225 5.13 -14.88 0.15
N ARG A 226 4.04 -15.62 0.32
CA ARG A 226 2.95 -15.68 -0.66
C ARG A 226 1.61 -15.39 0.00
N CYS A 227 0.70 -14.83 -0.78
CA CYS A 227 -0.68 -14.66 -0.32
C CYS A 227 -1.51 -15.89 -0.68
N GLU A 228 -2.44 -16.24 0.20
CA GLU A 228 -3.42 -17.29 0.01
C GLU A 228 -4.82 -16.73 0.27
N CYS A 229 -5.82 -17.31 -0.40
CA CYS A 229 -7.20 -16.87 -0.29
C CYS A 229 -8.03 -17.85 0.53
N HIS A 230 -8.91 -17.33 1.38
CA HIS A 230 -9.87 -18.16 2.12
C HIS A 230 -10.90 -18.80 1.19
N GLY A 231 -11.31 -20.04 1.50
CA GLY A 231 -12.54 -20.65 0.97
C GLY A 231 -12.64 -20.67 -0.56
N ALA A 232 -13.63 -19.96 -1.11
CA ALA A 232 -13.99 -19.97 -2.54
C ALA A 232 -13.29 -18.90 -3.38
N PHE A 233 -12.39 -18.10 -2.77
CA PHE A 233 -11.66 -17.04 -3.45
C PHE A 233 -10.39 -17.57 -4.10
N THR A 234 -10.00 -17.00 -5.23
CA THR A 234 -8.78 -17.33 -5.95
C THR A 234 -7.79 -16.19 -5.88
N LEU A 235 -6.51 -16.52 -5.77
CA LEU A 235 -5.45 -15.52 -5.77
C LEU A 235 -5.34 -14.90 -7.17
N ASP A 236 -5.41 -13.59 -7.22
CA ASP A 236 -5.35 -12.84 -8.46
C ASP A 236 -3.92 -12.79 -9.04
N THR A 237 -3.80 -12.28 -10.27
CA THR A 237 -2.53 -12.21 -11.01
C THR A 237 -1.49 -11.27 -10.38
N ASP A 238 -1.91 -10.37 -9.49
CA ASP A 238 -1.00 -9.53 -8.69
C ASP A 238 -0.34 -10.29 -7.53
N GLY A 239 -0.75 -11.54 -7.29
CA GLY A 239 -0.23 -12.41 -6.24
C GLY A 239 -0.60 -11.97 -4.83
N ARG A 240 -1.51 -11.00 -4.67
CA ARG A 240 -1.88 -10.41 -3.38
C ARG A 240 -3.37 -10.38 -3.12
N SER A 241 -4.15 -10.07 -4.14
CA SER A 241 -5.58 -9.87 -4.01
C SER A 241 -6.37 -11.15 -4.18
N CYS A 242 -7.52 -11.22 -3.51
CA CYS A 242 -8.39 -12.39 -3.50
C CYS A 242 -9.76 -12.04 -4.06
N SER A 243 -10.00 -12.37 -5.32
CA SER A 243 -11.31 -12.23 -5.93
C SER A 243 -12.07 -13.55 -5.93
N GLY A 244 -13.40 -13.48 -5.75
CA GLY A 244 -14.24 -14.64 -6.02
C GLY A 244 -14.21 -14.90 -7.52
N GLY A 245 -14.01 -16.15 -7.94
CA GLY A 245 -14.25 -16.54 -9.33
C GLY A 245 -15.75 -16.53 -9.65
N TRP A 246 -16.12 -16.25 -10.90
CA TRP A 246 -17.52 -16.41 -11.33
C TRP A 246 -17.95 -17.88 -11.11
N PRO A 247 -19.16 -18.15 -10.56
CA PRO A 247 -19.58 -19.50 -10.24
C PRO A 247 -19.61 -20.46 -11.44
N ARG A 248 -19.44 -21.77 -11.17
CA ARG A 248 -19.63 -22.80 -12.21
C ARG A 248 -21.07 -22.84 -12.72
N GLY A 249 -21.25 -23.36 -13.92
CA GLY A 249 -22.53 -23.42 -14.61
C GLY A 249 -22.62 -22.47 -15.80
N THR A 250 -23.70 -22.57 -16.55
CA THR A 250 -23.99 -21.72 -17.71
C THR A 250 -25.08 -20.73 -17.36
N TYR A 251 -24.88 -19.46 -17.71
CA TYR A 251 -25.82 -18.37 -17.41
C TYR A 251 -25.43 -17.11 -18.20
N GLY A 252 -26.29 -16.10 -18.16
CA GLY A 252 -25.99 -14.78 -18.72
C GLY A 252 -26.17 -13.65 -17.72
N LEU A 253 -25.51 -12.53 -17.99
CA LEU A 253 -25.66 -11.27 -17.27
C LEU A 253 -25.97 -10.14 -18.25
N PRO A 254 -26.70 -9.10 -17.82
CA PRO A 254 -26.81 -7.85 -18.56
C PRO A 254 -25.41 -7.26 -18.78
N ARG A 255 -25.11 -6.84 -20.01
CA ARG A 255 -23.80 -6.24 -20.32
C ARG A 255 -23.76 -4.79 -19.83
N THR A 256 -22.68 -4.41 -19.15
CA THR A 256 -22.47 -3.01 -18.74
C THR A 256 -21.82 -2.22 -19.88
N ASN A 257 -21.95 -0.89 -19.87
CA ASN A 257 -21.26 0.01 -20.80
C ASN A 257 -19.71 -0.09 -20.73
N THR A 258 -19.16 -0.73 -19.69
CA THR A 258 -17.74 -1.08 -19.57
C THR A 258 -17.38 -2.46 -20.14
N GLY A 259 -18.37 -3.21 -20.66
CA GLY A 259 -18.22 -4.53 -21.21
C GLY A 259 -18.74 -5.65 -20.31
N CYS A 260 -18.25 -6.87 -20.58
CA CYS A 260 -18.52 -8.04 -19.74
C CYS A 260 -17.62 -8.04 -18.51
N PRO A 261 -18.09 -8.60 -17.37
CA PRO A 261 -17.25 -8.71 -16.19
C PRO A 261 -16.06 -9.63 -16.45
N GLU A 262 -14.94 -9.37 -15.80
CA GLU A 262 -13.71 -10.15 -15.96
C GLU A 262 -13.55 -11.15 -14.81
N SER A 263 -13.08 -12.37 -15.10
CA SER A 263 -12.49 -13.25 -14.09
C SER A 263 -11.50 -14.23 -14.72
N ALA A 264 -10.50 -14.65 -13.95
CA ALA A 264 -9.59 -15.71 -14.36
C ALA A 264 -10.36 -16.99 -14.74
N GLY A 265 -10.01 -17.59 -15.89
CA GLY A 265 -10.56 -18.87 -16.32
C GLY A 265 -12.02 -18.87 -16.79
N VAL A 266 -12.64 -17.70 -17.03
CA VAL A 266 -13.98 -17.60 -17.65
C VAL A 266 -13.92 -16.75 -18.91
N THR A 267 -14.40 -17.32 -20.01
CA THR A 267 -14.59 -16.60 -21.28
C THR A 267 -16.06 -16.22 -21.42
N TRP A 268 -16.32 -14.94 -21.65
CA TRP A 268 -17.66 -14.42 -21.90
C TRP A 268 -17.90 -14.26 -23.40
N HIS A 269 -19.03 -14.79 -23.88
CA HIS A 269 -19.52 -14.53 -25.23
C HIS A 269 -20.50 -13.37 -25.19
N THR A 270 -20.50 -12.53 -26.22
CA THR A 270 -21.41 -11.39 -26.29
C THR A 270 -22.53 -11.67 -27.26
N GLY A 271 -23.68 -11.06 -27.01
CA GLY A 271 -24.80 -11.04 -27.94
C GLY A 271 -25.66 -9.81 -27.73
N SER A 272 -26.58 -9.59 -28.66
CA SER A 272 -27.49 -8.47 -28.65
C SER A 272 -28.85 -8.86 -29.22
N ARG A 273 -29.90 -8.24 -28.71
CA ARG A 273 -31.22 -8.27 -29.31
C ARG A 273 -31.74 -6.85 -29.51
N PHE A 274 -32.42 -6.64 -30.62
CA PHE A 274 -33.20 -5.46 -30.92
C PHE A 274 -34.67 -5.85 -30.83
N GLN A 275 -35.44 -5.08 -30.06
CA GLN A 275 -36.88 -5.21 -29.91
C GLN A 275 -37.56 -4.01 -30.55
N ASP A 276 -38.51 -4.32 -31.42
CA ASP A 276 -39.49 -3.44 -32.03
C ASP A 276 -40.68 -3.33 -31.07
N THR A 277 -40.65 -2.30 -30.24
CA THR A 277 -41.71 -2.04 -29.25
C THR A 277 -42.82 -1.19 -29.89
N GLU A 278 -43.75 -0.65 -29.12
CA GLU A 278 -44.92 0.03 -29.66
C GLU A 278 -44.59 1.24 -30.58
N ASP A 279 -45.30 1.39 -31.71
CA ASP A 279 -45.10 2.48 -32.68
C ASP A 279 -45.93 3.76 -32.39
N ASP A 280 -47.14 3.61 -31.83
CA ASP A 280 -48.16 4.68 -31.78
C ASP A 280 -48.12 5.53 -30.48
N ASP A 281 -48.32 4.95 -29.29
CA ASP A 281 -48.28 5.67 -27.98
C ASP A 281 -47.07 5.28 -27.12
N ALA A 282 -45.94 5.04 -27.78
CA ALA A 282 -44.76 4.47 -27.16
C ALA A 282 -44.18 5.30 -26.01
N ASN A 283 -44.01 4.67 -24.84
CA ASN A 283 -43.48 5.28 -23.62
C ASN A 283 -42.31 4.47 -23.02
N ASN A 284 -41.39 4.03 -23.88
CA ASN A 284 -40.12 3.44 -23.43
C ASN A 284 -39.34 4.44 -22.56
N TYR A 285 -38.85 3.98 -21.40
CA TYR A 285 -38.17 4.88 -20.47
C TYR A 285 -37.11 4.18 -19.62
N TRP A 286 -35.95 4.82 -19.49
CA TRP A 286 -34.79 4.35 -18.74
C TRP A 286 -34.46 5.29 -17.57
N THR A 287 -33.98 4.76 -16.45
CA THR A 287 -33.38 5.59 -15.40
C THR A 287 -32.26 6.47 -15.94
N SER A 288 -32.17 7.72 -15.49
CA SER A 288 -31.08 8.63 -15.87
C SER A 288 -29.70 8.16 -15.38
N GLY A 289 -28.69 8.23 -16.26
CA GLY A 289 -27.30 7.88 -15.94
C GLY A 289 -27.12 6.38 -15.72
N LEU A 290 -27.63 5.59 -16.64
CA LEU A 290 -27.72 4.14 -16.56
C LEU A 290 -26.52 3.47 -17.26
N HIS A 291 -26.02 2.39 -16.67
CA HIS A 291 -24.71 1.82 -16.98
C HIS A 291 -24.77 0.56 -17.86
N PHE A 292 -25.87 0.38 -18.57
CA PHE A 292 -26.10 -0.75 -19.46
C PHE A 292 -25.54 -0.49 -20.86
N ASP A 293 -25.00 -1.53 -21.50
CA ASP A 293 -24.54 -1.45 -22.89
C ASP A 293 -25.71 -1.70 -23.84
N GLY A 294 -26.57 -0.71 -23.96
CA GLY A 294 -27.73 -0.72 -24.85
C GLY A 294 -28.17 0.70 -25.17
N ASP A 295 -29.24 0.81 -25.92
CA ASP A 295 -29.90 2.08 -26.21
C ASP A 295 -31.42 1.87 -26.33
N PHE A 296 -32.18 2.95 -26.24
CA PHE A 296 -33.61 2.95 -26.52
C PHE A 296 -34.02 4.19 -27.30
N TRP A 297 -35.06 4.01 -28.10
CA TRP A 297 -35.73 5.05 -28.86
C TRP A 297 -37.19 5.10 -28.44
N ARG A 298 -37.98 5.93 -29.13
CA ARG A 298 -39.41 6.08 -28.87
C ARG A 298 -40.10 4.71 -28.91
N ASP A 299 -39.87 3.99 -30.00
CA ASP A 299 -40.56 2.77 -30.46
C ASP A 299 -39.64 1.53 -30.50
N ASN A 300 -38.38 1.63 -30.06
CA ASN A 300 -37.45 0.51 -30.18
C ASN A 300 -36.46 0.45 -29.03
N MET A 301 -35.85 -0.73 -28.81
CA MET A 301 -34.69 -0.82 -27.93
C MET A 301 -33.69 -1.92 -28.29
N ILE A 302 -32.45 -1.74 -27.83
CA ILE A 302 -31.39 -2.74 -27.95
C ILE A 302 -30.84 -3.14 -26.58
N GLN A 303 -30.77 -4.44 -26.35
CA GLN A 303 -30.15 -5.03 -25.18
C GLN A 303 -28.96 -5.91 -25.54
N LYS A 304 -27.89 -5.81 -24.76
CA LYS A 304 -26.70 -6.65 -24.91
C LYS A 304 -26.45 -7.52 -23.69
N PHE A 305 -25.83 -8.66 -23.97
CA PHE A 305 -25.66 -9.75 -23.01
C PHE A 305 -24.20 -10.18 -22.93
N CYS A 306 -23.84 -10.64 -21.74
CA CYS A 306 -22.63 -11.39 -21.48
C CYS A 306 -23.04 -12.81 -21.12
N MET A 307 -22.64 -13.78 -21.93
CA MET A 307 -23.06 -15.18 -21.83
C MET A 307 -21.89 -16.09 -21.49
N LYS A 308 -22.02 -16.81 -20.38
CA LYS A 308 -21.13 -17.91 -20.01
C LYS A 308 -21.75 -19.21 -20.51
N THR A 309 -21.16 -19.76 -21.57
CA THR A 309 -21.69 -20.93 -22.30
C THR A 309 -20.99 -22.24 -21.93
N SER A 310 -19.81 -22.18 -21.29
CA SER A 310 -19.11 -23.36 -20.78
C SER A 310 -19.46 -23.62 -19.32
N TYR A 311 -19.90 -24.83 -19.01
CA TYR A 311 -20.25 -25.25 -17.65
C TYR A 311 -19.02 -25.33 -16.73
N TRP A 312 -17.89 -25.82 -17.25
CA TRP A 312 -16.70 -26.18 -16.49
C TRP A 312 -15.81 -25.01 -16.08
N THR A 313 -15.96 -23.86 -16.74
CA THR A 313 -15.22 -22.64 -16.40
C THR A 313 -15.75 -22.04 -15.09
N GLY A 314 -14.90 -21.34 -14.34
CA GLY A 314 -15.25 -20.78 -13.03
C GLY A 314 -15.11 -21.78 -11.86
N HIS A 315 -15.48 -21.33 -10.67
CA HIS A 315 -15.27 -22.08 -9.42
C HIS A 315 -16.45 -21.91 -8.45
N GLY A 316 -16.68 -22.93 -7.62
CA GLY A 316 -17.72 -22.88 -6.59
C GLY A 316 -19.15 -22.86 -7.12
N THR A 317 -20.08 -22.48 -6.24
CA THR A 317 -21.52 -22.36 -6.54
C THR A 317 -21.97 -20.94 -6.25
N TRP A 318 -23.07 -20.53 -6.88
CA TRP A 318 -23.66 -19.23 -6.60
C TRP A 318 -24.04 -19.10 -5.12
N PRO A 319 -23.71 -17.98 -4.45
CA PRO A 319 -24.08 -17.75 -3.06
C PRO A 319 -25.60 -17.69 -2.84
N ARG A 320 -26.06 -18.01 -1.63
CA ARG A 320 -27.48 -17.84 -1.25
C ARG A 320 -27.81 -16.35 -1.18
N GLY A 321 -29.01 -15.98 -1.64
CA GLY A 321 -29.42 -14.57 -1.69
C GLY A 321 -30.77 -14.37 -2.35
N SER A 322 -31.04 -13.14 -2.80
CA SER A 322 -32.27 -12.76 -3.51
C SER A 322 -31.95 -11.96 -4.79
N TYR A 323 -31.80 -12.65 -5.92
CA TYR A 323 -31.45 -12.05 -7.21
C TYR A 323 -31.71 -13.01 -8.37
N CYS A 324 -31.72 -12.48 -9.60
CA CYS A 324 -31.82 -13.28 -10.81
C CYS A 324 -30.68 -13.03 -11.79
N ILE A 325 -30.52 -13.98 -12.70
CA ILE A 325 -29.61 -13.96 -13.86
C ILE A 325 -30.36 -14.49 -15.08
N PHE A 326 -29.82 -14.25 -16.28
CA PHE A 326 -30.36 -14.86 -17.48
C PHE A 326 -30.10 -16.36 -17.48
N LYS A 327 -31.09 -17.14 -17.90
CA LYS A 327 -30.94 -18.58 -18.08
C LYS A 327 -30.10 -18.86 -19.32
N LYS A 328 -29.20 -19.84 -19.20
CA LYS A 328 -28.51 -20.45 -20.33
C LYS A 328 -28.34 -21.93 -20.05
N ASN A 329 -29.00 -22.80 -20.81
CA ASN A 329 -29.16 -24.21 -20.45
C ASN A 329 -29.74 -24.36 -19.03
N GLU A 330 -29.37 -25.39 -18.28
CA GLU A 330 -29.89 -25.61 -16.92
C GLU A 330 -29.52 -24.48 -15.95
N CYS A 331 -30.48 -24.09 -15.11
CA CYS A 331 -30.22 -23.10 -14.06
C CYS A 331 -29.19 -23.63 -13.06
N PRO A 332 -28.26 -22.78 -12.57
CA PRO A 332 -27.32 -23.17 -11.53
C PRO A 332 -28.05 -23.65 -10.26
N SER A 333 -27.39 -24.50 -9.48
CA SER A 333 -27.96 -25.07 -8.25
C SER A 333 -28.49 -23.97 -7.31
N GLY A 334 -29.71 -24.17 -6.79
CA GLY A 334 -30.41 -23.24 -5.91
C GLY A 334 -31.26 -22.19 -6.63
N PHE A 335 -31.17 -22.08 -7.96
CA PHE A 335 -32.07 -21.23 -8.75
C PHE A 335 -33.30 -21.99 -9.24
N GLN A 336 -34.40 -21.25 -9.34
CA GLN A 336 -35.65 -21.67 -9.96
C GLN A 336 -35.80 -20.98 -11.32
N THR A 337 -36.43 -21.66 -12.26
CA THR A 337 -36.72 -21.11 -13.59
C THR A 337 -37.98 -20.27 -13.58
N GLY A 338 -37.96 -19.22 -14.38
CA GLY A 338 -39.14 -18.47 -14.78
C GLY A 338 -38.90 -17.79 -16.12
N GLU A 339 -39.89 -17.05 -16.58
CA GLU A 339 -39.90 -16.41 -17.89
C GLU A 339 -40.68 -15.11 -17.85
N ILE A 340 -40.31 -14.23 -18.78
CA ILE A 340 -41.06 -13.02 -19.11
C ILE A 340 -41.27 -13.03 -20.62
N TYR A 341 -42.51 -12.77 -21.03
CA TYR A 341 -42.98 -12.73 -22.40
C TYR A 341 -43.42 -11.30 -22.70
N TRP A 342 -42.76 -10.68 -23.67
CA TRP A 342 -43.11 -9.39 -24.26
C TRP A 342 -43.87 -9.66 -25.55
N ASP A 343 -45.08 -9.10 -25.62
CA ASP A 343 -45.86 -9.02 -26.84
C ASP A 343 -45.38 -7.78 -27.61
N ASP A 344 -44.33 -7.97 -28.40
CA ASP A 344 -43.71 -6.90 -29.19
C ASP A 344 -44.67 -6.49 -30.33
N GLU A 345 -44.37 -5.42 -31.08
CA GLU A 345 -45.27 -4.92 -32.13
C GLU A 345 -45.53 -5.95 -33.24
N ASP A 346 -46.80 -6.35 -33.43
CA ASP A 346 -47.22 -7.43 -34.32
C ASP A 346 -47.45 -6.99 -35.78
N ASN A 347 -46.79 -5.93 -36.26
CA ASN A 347 -47.00 -5.40 -37.61
C ASN A 347 -46.78 -6.48 -38.70
N PRO A 348 -47.84 -6.92 -39.43
CA PRO A 348 -47.76 -8.05 -40.35
C PRO A 348 -46.95 -7.74 -41.62
N PHE A 349 -46.60 -6.47 -41.86
CA PHE A 349 -45.89 -6.02 -43.06
C PHE A 349 -44.41 -5.73 -42.83
N ASN A 350 -43.93 -5.63 -41.58
CA ASN A 350 -42.52 -5.34 -41.29
C ASN A 350 -42.12 -5.76 -39.86
N GLN A 351 -41.55 -6.97 -39.70
CA GLN A 351 -40.98 -7.39 -38.41
C GLN A 351 -39.55 -6.83 -38.26
N ARG A 352 -39.32 -5.89 -37.33
CA ARG A 352 -37.99 -5.29 -37.11
C ARG A 352 -37.17 -5.97 -36.01
N ASN A 353 -37.75 -6.90 -35.26
CA ASN A 353 -37.02 -7.71 -34.27
C ASN A 353 -35.78 -8.38 -34.88
N SER A 354 -34.63 -8.25 -34.22
CA SER A 354 -33.39 -8.86 -34.68
C SER A 354 -32.46 -9.28 -33.55
N ARG A 355 -31.57 -10.24 -33.82
CA ARG A 355 -30.67 -10.80 -32.80
C ARG A 355 -29.31 -11.18 -33.37
N SER A 356 -28.28 -11.10 -32.53
CA SER A 356 -26.91 -11.43 -32.91
C SER A 356 -26.12 -12.00 -31.74
N GLY A 357 -25.10 -12.81 -32.04
CA GLY A 357 -24.18 -13.37 -31.05
C GLY A 357 -24.82 -14.40 -30.11
N SER A 358 -24.28 -14.52 -28.90
CA SER A 358 -24.73 -15.46 -27.88
C SER A 358 -25.83 -14.84 -27.01
N LEU A 359 -26.98 -15.50 -26.95
CA LEU A 359 -28.16 -15.02 -26.24
C LEU A 359 -28.51 -15.90 -25.04
N PRO A 360 -29.26 -15.34 -24.05
CA PRO A 360 -30.04 -16.13 -23.11
C PRO A 360 -30.91 -17.17 -23.81
N ASP A 361 -31.33 -18.18 -23.06
CA ASP A 361 -32.40 -19.03 -23.56
C ASP A 361 -33.65 -18.16 -23.73
N GLY A 362 -34.29 -18.24 -24.89
CA GLY A 362 -35.47 -17.45 -25.21
C GLY A 362 -36.05 -17.77 -26.58
N LYS A 363 -37.20 -17.16 -26.88
CA LYS A 363 -37.71 -16.97 -28.24
C LYS A 363 -37.53 -15.49 -28.59
N TYR A 364 -37.13 -15.26 -29.83
CA TYR A 364 -36.75 -13.93 -30.34
C TYR A 364 -37.24 -13.86 -31.79
N ASP A 365 -38.52 -14.15 -31.97
CA ASP A 365 -39.18 -14.17 -33.27
C ASP A 365 -39.99 -12.89 -33.42
N ARG A 366 -41.30 -13.00 -33.63
CA ARG A 366 -42.18 -11.84 -33.66
C ARG A 366 -42.30 -11.23 -32.27
N ASN A 367 -42.40 -12.09 -31.27
CA ASN A 367 -42.48 -11.71 -29.86
C ASN A 367 -41.22 -12.18 -29.12
N THR A 368 -41.01 -11.63 -27.93
CA THR A 368 -39.82 -11.91 -27.14
C THR A 368 -40.18 -12.71 -25.90
N LEU A 369 -39.62 -13.90 -25.75
CA LEU A 369 -39.70 -14.70 -24.52
C LEU A 369 -38.29 -14.90 -23.98
N ILE A 370 -38.07 -14.65 -22.69
CA ILE A 370 -36.75 -14.86 -22.09
C ILE A 370 -36.89 -15.63 -20.80
N TRP A 371 -36.05 -16.67 -20.68
CA TRP A 371 -35.95 -17.41 -19.44
C TRP A 371 -34.91 -16.85 -18.48
N TYR A 372 -35.24 -16.93 -17.22
CA TYR A 372 -34.45 -16.47 -16.09
C TYR A 372 -34.18 -17.61 -15.12
N CYS A 373 -33.10 -17.44 -14.38
CA CYS A 373 -32.81 -18.20 -13.18
C CYS A 373 -32.87 -17.22 -12.01
N CYS A 374 -33.80 -17.42 -11.08
CA CYS A 374 -33.93 -16.61 -9.87
C CYS A 374 -33.75 -17.45 -8.60
N ARG A 375 -33.15 -16.87 -7.56
CA ARG A 375 -33.09 -17.49 -6.22
C ARG A 375 -33.54 -16.51 -5.15
N ASN A 376 -34.12 -17.04 -4.08
CA ASN A 376 -34.56 -16.27 -2.90
C ASN A 376 -34.41 -17.10 -1.63
N ASP A 377 -33.26 -17.76 -1.50
CA ASP A 377 -32.92 -18.67 -0.41
C ASP A 377 -31.93 -18.05 0.59
N GLY A 378 -31.71 -16.74 0.52
CA GLY A 378 -30.91 -15.94 1.45
C GLY A 378 -31.39 -14.49 1.53
N SER A 379 -30.73 -13.68 2.36
CA SER A 379 -31.06 -12.26 2.53
C SER A 379 -30.33 -11.37 1.53
N ALA A 380 -31.04 -10.43 0.91
CA ALA A 380 -30.42 -9.40 0.06
C ALA A 380 -29.45 -8.48 0.83
N ASN A 381 -29.59 -8.39 2.16
CA ASN A 381 -28.72 -7.55 3.00
C ASN A 381 -27.40 -8.22 3.39
N THR A 382 -27.29 -9.54 3.26
CA THR A 382 -26.05 -10.27 3.50
C THR A 382 -25.13 -10.07 2.31
N ARG A 383 -23.93 -9.52 2.50
CA ARG A 383 -22.98 -9.34 1.40
C ARG A 383 -22.51 -10.70 0.87
N ILE A 384 -22.70 -10.97 -0.42
CA ILE A 384 -22.27 -12.21 -1.06
C ILE A 384 -20.91 -12.05 -1.77
N PRO A 385 -20.09 -13.10 -1.80
CA PRO A 385 -18.84 -13.09 -2.57
C PRO A 385 -19.13 -13.32 -4.06
N LEU A 386 -18.87 -12.30 -4.88
CA LEU A 386 -18.83 -12.37 -6.34
C LEU A 386 -17.60 -11.58 -6.83
N PRO A 387 -17.10 -11.83 -8.05
CA PRO A 387 -15.99 -11.05 -8.60
C PRO A 387 -16.31 -9.55 -8.63
N SER A 388 -15.43 -8.72 -8.07
CA SER A 388 -15.65 -7.28 -7.85
C SER A 388 -14.71 -6.36 -8.62
N ARG A 389 -13.90 -6.89 -9.56
CA ARG A 389 -12.91 -6.10 -10.32
C ARG A 389 -13.51 -5.24 -11.42
N LYS A 390 -14.64 -5.65 -11.99
CA LYS A 390 -15.33 -4.95 -13.06
C LYS A 390 -16.80 -4.79 -12.70
N PRO A 391 -17.43 -3.67 -13.09
CA PRO A 391 -18.85 -3.50 -12.88
C PRO A 391 -19.66 -4.62 -13.52
N PHE A 392 -20.77 -4.98 -12.90
CA PHE A 392 -21.71 -5.96 -13.44
C PHE A 392 -23.13 -5.68 -12.98
N TYR A 393 -24.09 -6.39 -13.58
CA TYR A 393 -25.48 -6.37 -13.18
C TYR A 393 -25.94 -7.72 -12.63
N LEU A 394 -26.83 -7.66 -11.64
CA LEU A 394 -27.79 -8.72 -11.36
C LEU A 394 -29.20 -8.14 -11.47
N PHE A 395 -30.19 -8.97 -11.71
CA PHE A 395 -31.58 -8.54 -11.64
C PHE A 395 -32.04 -8.47 -10.18
N ARG A 396 -32.77 -7.40 -9.84
CA ARG A 396 -33.50 -7.33 -8.58
C ARG A 396 -34.53 -8.45 -8.53
N PHE A 397 -34.72 -9.03 -7.36
CA PHE A 397 -35.81 -9.98 -7.13
C PHE A 397 -36.68 -9.56 -5.95
N ARG A 398 -36.98 -10.45 -5.00
CA ARG A 398 -38.01 -10.21 -3.99
C ARG A 398 -37.59 -9.25 -2.88
N GLN A 399 -36.33 -9.28 -2.45
CA GLN A 399 -35.85 -8.55 -1.26
C GLN A 399 -35.08 -7.26 -1.57
N GLY A 400 -35.18 -6.72 -2.79
CA GLY A 400 -34.37 -5.58 -3.24
C GLY A 400 -33.03 -6.01 -3.85
N CYS A 401 -32.10 -5.07 -3.97
CA CYS A 401 -30.78 -5.35 -4.52
C CYS A 401 -29.88 -6.12 -3.55
N GLN A 402 -29.35 -7.24 -4.02
CA GLN A 402 -28.45 -8.11 -3.29
C GLN A 402 -27.12 -7.39 -3.01
N LYS A 403 -26.68 -7.25 -1.76
CA LYS A 403 -25.36 -6.65 -1.49
C LYS A 403 -24.23 -7.61 -1.89
N VAL A 404 -23.17 -7.08 -2.49
CA VAL A 404 -21.95 -7.81 -2.90
C VAL A 404 -20.76 -7.32 -2.08
N LEU A 405 -19.88 -8.23 -1.68
CA LEU A 405 -18.66 -7.85 -0.93
C LEU A 405 -17.77 -6.93 -1.78
N GLY A 406 -17.34 -5.82 -1.19
CA GLY A 406 -16.41 -4.89 -1.83
C GLY A 406 -16.98 -4.02 -2.95
N MET A 407 -18.29 -4.04 -3.20
CA MET A 407 -18.92 -3.21 -4.24
C MET A 407 -20.05 -2.35 -3.70
N ASN A 408 -20.25 -1.19 -4.31
CA ASN A 408 -21.45 -0.38 -4.12
C ASN A 408 -22.56 -0.91 -5.04
N VAL A 409 -23.82 -0.71 -4.64
CA VAL A 409 -24.97 -1.12 -5.45
C VAL A 409 -25.92 0.03 -5.70
N ARG A 410 -26.34 0.19 -6.95
CA ARG A 410 -27.35 1.15 -7.39
C ARG A 410 -28.47 0.42 -8.12
N GLU A 411 -29.71 0.70 -7.74
CA GLU A 411 -30.87 0.19 -8.46
C GLU A 411 -31.17 1.06 -9.69
N GLU A 412 -31.40 0.40 -10.81
CA GLU A 412 -31.70 0.98 -12.11
C GLU A 412 -32.87 0.20 -12.72
N TYR A 413 -33.66 0.82 -13.59
CA TYR A 413 -34.78 0.16 -14.25
C TYR A 413 -34.92 0.56 -15.71
N PHE A 414 -35.60 -0.32 -16.44
CA PHE A 414 -36.07 -0.09 -17.79
C PHE A 414 -37.55 -0.36 -17.84
N ARG A 415 -38.28 0.46 -18.61
CA ARG A 415 -39.66 0.22 -19.02
C ARG A 415 -39.69 -0.09 -20.51
N TRP A 416 -40.37 -1.17 -20.84
CA TRP A 416 -40.84 -1.52 -22.18
C TRP A 416 -42.29 -1.04 -22.26
N ASP A 417 -42.66 -0.42 -23.37
CA ASP A 417 -44.04 -0.17 -23.72
C ASP A 417 -44.37 -1.09 -24.89
N ASP A 418 -45.10 -2.15 -24.58
CA ASP A 418 -45.42 -3.28 -25.44
C ASP A 418 -46.86 -3.12 -25.95
N GLU A 419 -47.23 -3.79 -27.05
CA GLU A 419 -48.40 -3.43 -27.89
C GLU A 419 -49.72 -3.14 -27.13
N ASP A 420 -50.41 -2.03 -27.40
CA ASP A 420 -51.66 -1.68 -26.69
C ASP A 420 -52.91 -2.42 -27.20
N THR A 421 -52.84 -3.10 -28.35
CA THR A 421 -53.95 -3.87 -28.94
C THR A 421 -53.79 -5.38 -28.78
N ILE A 422 -54.62 -6.01 -27.92
CA ILE A 422 -54.58 -7.46 -27.64
C ILE A 422 -53.24 -7.88 -26.98
N ASN A 423 -52.67 -7.01 -26.14
CA ASN A 423 -51.45 -7.28 -25.38
C ASN A 423 -51.52 -8.59 -24.57
N GLU A 424 -50.68 -9.56 -24.92
CA GLU A 424 -50.51 -10.83 -24.21
C GLU A 424 -49.26 -10.88 -23.32
N SER A 425 -48.66 -9.72 -22.97
CA SER A 425 -47.47 -9.65 -22.11
C SER A 425 -47.70 -10.36 -20.78
N ASP A 426 -46.82 -11.30 -20.44
CA ASP A 426 -47.01 -12.22 -19.31
C ASP A 426 -45.68 -12.61 -18.64
N ARG A 427 -45.79 -13.21 -17.45
CA ARG A 427 -44.65 -13.60 -16.62
C ARG A 427 -45.02 -14.80 -15.77
N HIS A 428 -44.20 -15.84 -15.87
CA HIS A 428 -44.44 -17.10 -15.19
C HIS A 428 -43.22 -17.59 -14.41
N GLY A 429 -43.44 -18.30 -13.30
CA GLY A 429 -42.38 -18.87 -12.48
C GLY A 429 -41.51 -17.82 -11.78
N ALA A 430 -40.22 -18.13 -11.60
CA ALA A 430 -39.28 -17.26 -10.89
C ALA A 430 -38.59 -16.29 -11.87
N HIS A 431 -39.05 -15.04 -11.91
CA HIS A 431 -38.59 -14.00 -12.83
C HIS A 431 -38.11 -12.73 -12.09
N PRO A 432 -37.30 -11.85 -12.72
CA PRO A 432 -36.89 -10.56 -12.17
C PRO A 432 -38.04 -9.72 -11.62
N HIS A 433 -37.72 -8.83 -10.67
CA HIS A 433 -38.70 -7.88 -10.14
C HIS A 433 -39.18 -6.95 -11.24
N ASP A 434 -40.49 -7.02 -11.48
CA ASP A 434 -41.16 -6.31 -12.56
C ASP A 434 -42.36 -5.53 -12.02
N THR A 435 -42.41 -4.24 -12.36
CA THR A 435 -43.40 -3.26 -11.91
C THR A 435 -44.21 -2.64 -13.05
N GLY A 436 -44.17 -3.22 -14.26
CA GLY A 436 -44.79 -2.65 -15.46
C GLY A 436 -46.30 -2.84 -15.58
N GLY A 437 -46.90 -3.68 -14.72
CA GLY A 437 -48.32 -4.00 -14.77
C GLY A 437 -48.64 -5.21 -15.63
N SER A 438 -49.85 -5.28 -16.19
CA SER A 438 -50.35 -6.40 -17.01
C SER A 438 -50.30 -6.14 -18.51
N ARG A 439 -49.74 -5.01 -18.93
CA ARG A 439 -49.61 -4.63 -20.35
C ARG A 439 -48.14 -4.42 -20.72
N ASN A 440 -47.39 -3.83 -19.80
CA ASN A 440 -46.01 -3.44 -20.04
C ASN A 440 -45.09 -4.08 -19.03
N HIS A 441 -43.80 -4.12 -19.36
CA HIS A 441 -42.78 -4.56 -18.43
C HIS A 441 -41.96 -3.40 -17.88
N LYS A 442 -41.63 -3.45 -16.58
CA LYS A 442 -40.68 -2.53 -15.95
C LYS A 442 -39.76 -3.29 -15.03
N LEU A 443 -38.63 -3.76 -15.58
CA LEU A 443 -37.66 -4.59 -14.89
C LEU A 443 -36.63 -3.76 -14.13
N HIS A 444 -36.28 -4.24 -12.94
CA HIS A 444 -35.31 -3.63 -12.05
C HIS A 444 -33.99 -4.41 -12.02
N TYR A 445 -32.90 -3.67 -12.08
CA TYR A 445 -31.52 -4.10 -12.18
C TYR A 445 -30.73 -3.53 -11.01
N CYS A 446 -29.72 -4.27 -10.59
CA CYS A 446 -28.79 -3.86 -9.55
C CYS A 446 -27.41 -3.75 -10.19
N TYR A 447 -26.95 -2.52 -10.37
CA TYR A 447 -25.62 -2.20 -10.88
C TYR A 447 -24.61 -2.24 -9.74
N TYR A 448 -23.54 -3.00 -9.91
CA TYR A 448 -22.45 -3.10 -8.94
C TYR A 448 -21.20 -2.43 -9.49
N SER A 449 -20.58 -1.54 -8.72
CA SER A 449 -19.39 -0.77 -9.10
C SER A 449 -18.43 -0.53 -7.96
#